data_AF-A0A7X8B1J0-F1
#
_entry.id   AF-A0A7X8B1J0-F1
#
_cell.length_a   1.000
_cell.length_b   1.000
_cell.length_c   1.000
_cell.angle_alpha   90.00
_cell.angle_beta   90.00
_cell.angle_gamma   90.00
#
_symmetry.space_group_name_H-M   'P 1'
#
loop_
_entity.id
_entity.type
_entity.pdbx_description
1 polymer ?
#
loop_
_entity_poly.entity_id
_entity_poly.type
_entity_poly.pdbx_seq_one_letter_code
_entity_poly.pdbx_strand_id
1 'polypeptide(L)'
;MIGLLDSQLRVVVHGGFLYLPLLMDPSVKGETELAGGARAVPGNAGGTERGPLLRVRGELYVRSLKVDGLVNCLGMLQPDDAAPIPGELPATPSRTAFCGVSPGSKLTTLVLEVMPHFVRRRTREGGGRPTGKDILEEIRRRFDIPESFPGDTGGQTVVDALTQVREETRRRIEVLRPPADEPIAARELKGWLLEAVRLGFLDDELSRMKSVMADMGRHPWMNDGHRAVLAFLCQRGALEMDGFGFYRHGSADEFIVYVHTGDYALQDFYGRVYRFPDCRVAVTTWGPPRPFVLDRYRHPFLESDGRGQPICFQDSGRWNGEFSAGAVIGGIEGGINALFHGYDRRRRNGYHSLDPLTPYERTIRFEDLRIDRDHPDIRSGRVEIKNLFR
;
A
#
# COMPACT_ATOMS: atom_id res chain seq x y z
N MET A 1 -23.69 -7.46 -21.04
CA MET A 1 -22.58 -7.05 -21.93
C MET A 1 -21.60 -8.21 -22.15
N ILE A 2 -21.06 -8.83 -21.09
CA ILE A 2 -20.23 -10.05 -21.20
C ILE A 2 -20.97 -11.19 -21.93
N GLY A 3 -22.24 -11.43 -21.59
CA GLY A 3 -23.08 -12.40 -22.34
C GLY A 3 -23.30 -12.06 -23.82
N LEU A 4 -23.04 -10.82 -24.24
CA LEU A 4 -23.09 -10.40 -25.65
C LEU A 4 -21.79 -10.80 -26.38
N LEU A 5 -20.65 -10.79 -25.69
CA LEU A 5 -19.36 -11.28 -26.19
C LEU A 5 -19.29 -12.81 -26.28
N ASP A 6 -20.12 -13.52 -25.50
CA ASP A 6 -20.26 -14.99 -25.59
C ASP A 6 -21.30 -15.45 -26.63
N SER A 7 -22.01 -14.49 -27.24
CA SER A 7 -23.05 -14.73 -28.23
C SER A 7 -22.49 -15.04 -29.64
N GLN A 8 -23.36 -15.50 -30.54
CA GLN A 8 -23.04 -15.66 -31.96
C GLN A 8 -23.24 -14.36 -32.77
N LEU A 9 -23.43 -13.22 -32.10
CA LEU A 9 -23.62 -11.94 -32.79
C LEU A 9 -22.36 -11.54 -33.55
N ARG A 10 -22.57 -10.87 -34.69
CA ARG A 10 -21.52 -10.20 -35.43
C ARG A 10 -21.51 -8.73 -35.05
N VAL A 11 -20.34 -8.19 -34.78
CA VAL A 11 -20.11 -6.82 -34.35
C VAL A 11 -19.08 -6.17 -35.28
N VAL A 12 -19.05 -4.84 -35.34
CA VAL A 12 -18.07 -4.12 -36.17
C VAL A 12 -17.23 -3.20 -35.29
N VAL A 13 -15.92 -3.16 -35.50
CA VAL A 13 -15.03 -2.19 -34.84
C VAL A 13 -14.64 -1.12 -35.87
N HIS A 14 -15.02 0.13 -35.61
CA HIS A 14 -14.71 1.26 -36.48
C HIS A 14 -14.34 2.49 -35.66
N GLY A 15 -13.24 3.16 -36.01
CA GLY A 15 -12.82 4.41 -35.37
C GLY A 15 -12.63 4.31 -33.85
N GLY A 16 -12.27 3.13 -33.32
CA GLY A 16 -12.11 2.89 -31.88
C GLY A 16 -13.42 2.65 -31.12
N PHE A 17 -14.55 2.50 -31.80
CA PHE A 17 -15.85 2.17 -31.21
C PHE A 17 -16.34 0.79 -31.66
N LEU A 18 -17.02 0.11 -30.74
CA LEU A 18 -17.76 -1.11 -30.99
C LEU A 18 -19.16 -0.75 -31.52
N TYR A 19 -19.52 -1.29 -32.66
CA TYR A 19 -20.83 -1.17 -33.27
C TYR A 19 -21.59 -2.49 -33.17
N LEU A 20 -22.79 -2.45 -32.61
CA LEU A 20 -23.65 -3.62 -32.40
C LEU A 20 -24.68 -3.73 -33.54
N PRO A 21 -25.05 -4.94 -33.97
CA PRO A 21 -26.04 -5.11 -35.02
C PRO A 21 -27.39 -4.58 -34.52
N LEU A 22 -28.02 -3.71 -35.31
CA LEU A 22 -29.36 -3.24 -35.02
C LEU A 22 -30.34 -4.36 -35.35
N LEU A 23 -30.94 -4.97 -34.32
CA LEU A 23 -32.02 -5.92 -34.51
C LEU A 23 -33.21 -5.16 -35.09
N MET A 24 -33.51 -5.40 -36.37
CA MET A 24 -34.52 -4.67 -37.13
C MET A 24 -35.93 -5.09 -36.69
N ASP A 25 -36.50 -4.36 -35.74
CA ASP A 25 -37.95 -4.29 -35.58
C ASP A 25 -38.56 -3.52 -36.78
N PRO A 26 -39.68 -3.96 -37.38
CA PRO A 26 -40.36 -3.24 -38.45
C PRO A 26 -40.60 -1.74 -38.17
N SER A 27 -40.79 -1.37 -36.90
CA SER A 27 -40.98 0.03 -36.47
C SER A 27 -39.70 0.88 -36.51
N VAL A 28 -38.54 0.27 -36.23
CA VAL A 28 -37.21 0.93 -36.24
C VAL A 28 -36.69 1.14 -37.66
N LYS A 29 -37.16 0.32 -38.62
CA LYS A 29 -36.80 0.44 -40.04
C LYS A 29 -37.24 1.78 -40.65
N GLY A 30 -38.42 2.29 -40.26
CA GLY A 30 -38.93 3.58 -40.73
C GLY A 30 -38.11 4.78 -40.20
N GLU A 31 -37.67 4.74 -38.94
CA GLU A 31 -36.87 5.80 -38.32
C GLU A 31 -35.43 5.83 -38.85
N THR A 32 -34.84 4.66 -39.13
CA THR A 32 -33.48 4.55 -39.66
C THR A 32 -33.37 4.94 -41.14
N GLU A 33 -34.42 4.72 -41.94
CA GLU A 33 -34.51 5.22 -43.32
C GLU A 33 -34.68 6.75 -43.36
N LEU A 34 -35.42 7.34 -42.42
CA LEU A 34 -35.53 8.80 -42.26
C LEU A 34 -34.20 9.45 -41.82
N ALA A 35 -33.44 8.81 -40.92
CA ALA A 35 -32.12 9.28 -40.49
C ALA A 35 -31.02 9.05 -41.55
N GLY A 36 -31.08 7.96 -42.31
CA GLY A 36 -30.13 7.61 -43.38
C GLY A 36 -30.33 8.40 -44.68
N GLY A 37 -31.48 9.07 -44.86
CA GLY A 37 -31.74 10.01 -45.96
C GLY A 37 -30.98 11.33 -45.86
N ALA A 38 -30.42 11.66 -44.69
CA ALA A 38 -29.57 12.83 -44.50
C ALA A 38 -28.10 12.49 -44.80
N ARG A 39 -27.72 12.65 -46.08
CA ARG A 39 -26.33 12.71 -46.60
C ARG A 39 -25.47 11.45 -46.49
N ALA A 40 -25.59 10.59 -47.51
CA ALA A 40 -24.40 9.97 -48.08
C ALA A 40 -23.67 11.03 -48.94
N VAL A 41 -22.63 11.66 -48.39
CA VAL A 41 -21.66 12.42 -49.21
C VAL A 41 -20.51 11.47 -49.57
N PRO A 42 -20.24 11.23 -50.87
CA PRO A 42 -19.09 10.46 -51.30
C PRO A 42 -17.84 11.33 -51.21
N GLY A 43 -16.79 10.80 -50.58
CA GLY A 43 -15.43 11.32 -50.66
C GLY A 43 -15.10 12.46 -49.70
N ASN A 44 -14.36 12.13 -48.63
CA ASN A 44 -13.10 12.82 -48.34
C ASN A 44 -12.28 12.05 -47.32
N ALA A 45 -11.02 11.81 -47.69
CA ALA A 45 -9.97 11.37 -46.79
C ALA A 45 -9.67 12.48 -45.77
N GLY A 46 -9.65 12.13 -44.49
CA GLY A 46 -9.17 12.99 -43.41
C GLY A 46 -10.21 13.30 -42.33
N GLY A 47 -10.15 12.54 -41.23
CA GLY A 47 -10.52 13.05 -39.90
C GLY A 47 -12.00 13.03 -39.48
N THR A 48 -12.29 12.07 -38.59
CA THR A 48 -13.19 12.16 -37.41
C THR A 48 -14.72 12.17 -37.58
N GLU A 49 -15.29 11.05 -37.10
CA GLU A 49 -16.67 10.79 -36.66
C GLU A 49 -17.76 10.66 -37.75
N ARG A 50 -17.86 9.46 -38.32
CA ARG A 50 -19.15 8.95 -38.84
C ARG A 50 -20.17 8.90 -37.70
N GLY A 51 -21.43 9.21 -38.02
CA GLY A 51 -22.55 9.32 -37.07
C GLY A 51 -22.88 8.03 -36.30
N PRO A 52 -23.97 8.03 -35.49
CA PRO A 52 -24.30 6.93 -34.58
C PRO A 52 -24.62 5.59 -35.28
N LEU A 53 -24.78 5.60 -36.61
CA LEU A 53 -25.13 4.43 -37.43
C LEU A 53 -24.03 4.16 -38.46
N LEU A 54 -23.69 2.89 -38.62
CA LEU A 54 -22.73 2.39 -39.61
C LEU A 54 -23.40 1.31 -40.46
N ARG A 55 -23.35 1.44 -41.78
CA ARG A 55 -23.86 0.42 -42.70
C ARG A 55 -22.71 -0.41 -43.27
N VAL A 56 -22.73 -1.72 -43.02
CA VAL A 56 -21.69 -2.66 -43.45
C VAL A 56 -22.37 -3.87 -44.10
N ARG A 57 -21.99 -4.18 -45.35
CA ARG A 57 -22.56 -5.30 -46.14
C ARG A 57 -24.10 -5.32 -46.18
N GLY A 58 -24.73 -4.13 -46.17
CA GLY A 58 -26.19 -3.96 -46.25
C GLY A 58 -26.91 -3.90 -44.91
N GLU A 59 -26.27 -4.34 -43.81
CA GLU A 59 -26.79 -4.33 -42.44
C GLU A 59 -26.44 -3.02 -41.71
N LEU A 60 -27.29 -2.62 -40.77
CA LEU A 60 -27.10 -1.44 -39.93
C LEU A 60 -26.54 -1.84 -38.57
N TYR A 61 -25.54 -1.09 -38.13
CA TYR A 61 -24.93 -1.22 -36.82
C TYR A 61 -24.96 0.11 -36.08
N VAL A 62 -25.16 0.07 -34.76
CA VAL A 62 -25.24 1.25 -33.88
C VAL A 62 -23.97 1.38 -33.07
N ARG A 63 -23.39 2.58 -33.02
CA ARG A 63 -22.25 2.92 -32.16
C ARG A 63 -22.62 2.67 -30.70
N SER A 64 -21.80 1.88 -30.01
CA SER A 64 -21.98 1.61 -28.58
C SER A 64 -20.81 2.17 -27.77
N LEU A 65 -19.89 1.30 -27.34
CA LEU A 65 -18.82 1.59 -26.40
C LEU A 65 -17.52 1.88 -27.12
N LYS A 66 -16.67 2.69 -26.49
CA LYS A 66 -15.29 2.85 -26.90
C LYS A 66 -14.49 1.60 -26.51
N VAL A 67 -13.69 1.09 -27.44
CA VAL A 67 -12.90 -0.13 -27.25
C VAL A 67 -11.91 0.03 -26.10
N ASP A 68 -11.23 1.17 -25.99
CA ASP A 68 -10.31 1.46 -24.88
C ASP A 68 -11.02 1.40 -23.51
N GLY A 69 -12.25 1.91 -23.44
CA GLY A 69 -13.05 1.86 -22.21
C GLY A 69 -13.47 0.44 -21.84
N LEU A 70 -13.73 -0.41 -22.85
CA LEU A 70 -14.00 -1.83 -22.65
C LEU A 70 -12.79 -2.56 -22.08
N VAL A 71 -11.59 -2.33 -22.63
CA VAL A 71 -10.34 -2.94 -22.12
C VAL A 71 -10.10 -2.53 -20.66
N ASN A 72 -10.18 -1.23 -20.35
CA ASN A 72 -9.95 -0.74 -18.99
C ASN A 72 -10.96 -1.28 -17.96
N CYS A 73 -12.22 -1.49 -18.38
CA CYS A 73 -13.27 -1.98 -17.48
C CYS A 73 -13.34 -3.52 -17.40
N LEU A 74 -12.97 -4.25 -18.46
CA LEU A 74 -13.05 -5.73 -18.47
C LEU A 74 -12.15 -6.34 -17.39
N GLY A 75 -10.95 -5.79 -17.18
CA GLY A 75 -10.03 -6.27 -16.15
C GLY A 75 -10.60 -6.16 -14.72
N MET A 76 -11.46 -5.16 -14.45
CA MET A 76 -12.16 -5.03 -13.16
C MET A 76 -13.34 -5.99 -13.02
N LEU A 77 -13.99 -6.34 -14.14
CA LEU A 77 -15.23 -7.13 -14.13
C LEU A 77 -14.98 -8.63 -14.20
N GLN A 78 -13.85 -9.06 -14.77
CA GLN A 78 -13.46 -10.47 -14.87
C GLN A 78 -11.97 -10.66 -14.52
N PRO A 79 -11.59 -10.53 -13.24
CA PRO A 79 -10.21 -10.67 -12.82
C PRO A 79 -9.66 -12.08 -13.09
N ASP A 80 -10.50 -13.12 -13.01
CA ASP A 80 -10.10 -14.51 -13.21
C ASP A 80 -9.82 -14.85 -14.68
N ASP A 81 -10.56 -14.25 -15.62
CA ASP A 81 -10.36 -14.44 -17.08
C ASP A 81 -9.21 -13.58 -17.62
N ALA A 82 -8.88 -12.48 -16.93
CA ALA A 82 -7.77 -11.59 -17.24
C ALA A 82 -6.47 -11.95 -16.50
N ALA A 83 -6.54 -12.81 -15.48
CA ALA A 83 -5.37 -13.25 -14.72
C ALA A 83 -4.42 -14.03 -15.66
N PRO A 84 -3.09 -13.84 -15.54
CA PRO A 84 -2.16 -14.70 -16.26
C PRO A 84 -2.40 -16.16 -15.86
N ILE A 85 -2.60 -17.03 -16.85
CA ILE A 85 -2.78 -18.48 -16.64
C ILE A 85 -1.66 -18.97 -15.71
N PRO A 86 -1.99 -19.57 -14.56
CA PRO A 86 -1.01 -20.20 -13.68
C PRO A 86 -0.34 -21.37 -14.45
N GLY A 87 0.80 -21.09 -15.11
CA GLY A 87 1.49 -22.05 -15.98
C GLY A 87 2.30 -21.41 -17.10
N GLU A 88 1.93 -20.22 -17.59
CA GLU A 88 2.71 -19.48 -18.62
C GLU A 88 3.78 -18.56 -18.01
N LEU A 89 3.68 -18.27 -16.71
CA LEU A 89 4.77 -17.70 -15.93
C LEU A 89 5.48 -18.85 -15.21
N PRO A 90 6.82 -18.92 -15.22
CA PRO A 90 7.52 -19.95 -14.47
C PRO A 90 7.02 -19.91 -13.03
N ALA A 91 6.69 -21.08 -12.48
CA ALA A 91 6.37 -21.27 -11.08
C ALA A 91 7.62 -21.04 -10.22
N THR A 92 8.12 -19.81 -10.23
CA THR A 92 9.11 -19.38 -9.28
C THR A 92 8.38 -18.97 -8.01
N PRO A 93 8.89 -19.33 -6.82
CA PRO A 93 8.44 -18.77 -5.55
C PRO A 93 8.49 -17.22 -5.52
N SER A 94 9.11 -16.60 -6.53
CA SER A 94 9.18 -15.16 -6.81
C SER A 94 7.85 -14.44 -7.02
N ARG A 95 6.78 -15.11 -7.49
CA ARG A 95 5.48 -14.41 -7.65
C ARG A 95 5.00 -13.84 -6.31
N THR A 96 5.16 -14.59 -5.22
CA THR A 96 4.82 -14.12 -3.87
C THR A 96 5.91 -13.28 -3.19
N ALA A 97 7.18 -13.45 -3.57
CA ALA A 97 8.29 -12.70 -2.97
C ALA A 97 8.38 -11.25 -3.48
N PHE A 98 7.92 -10.99 -4.72
CA PHE A 98 7.91 -9.65 -5.32
C PHE A 98 6.50 -9.06 -5.48
N CYS A 99 5.42 -9.79 -5.20
CA CYS A 99 4.07 -9.20 -5.16
C CYS A 99 3.84 -8.45 -3.85
N GLY A 100 3.70 -7.13 -3.96
CA GLY A 100 3.02 -6.32 -2.94
C GLY A 100 3.69 -4.99 -2.61
N VAL A 101 4.92 -4.74 -3.08
CA VAL A 101 5.68 -3.56 -2.66
C VAL A 101 6.65 -3.13 -3.77
N SER A 102 6.37 -1.98 -4.41
CA SER A 102 7.36 -1.28 -5.24
C SER A 102 8.37 -0.60 -4.30
N PRO A 103 9.68 -0.84 -4.37
CA PRO A 103 10.73 -0.25 -3.55
C PRO A 103 11.01 1.24 -3.83
N GLY A 104 10.00 2.00 -4.23
CA GLY A 104 9.66 3.28 -3.59
C GLY A 104 8.93 3.07 -2.25
N SER A 105 9.18 1.94 -1.60
CA SER A 105 8.29 1.40 -0.58
C SER A 105 8.52 2.03 0.76
N LYS A 106 7.41 2.24 1.45
CA LYS A 106 7.46 2.56 2.87
C LYS A 106 8.29 1.53 3.62
N LEU A 107 8.24 0.24 3.25
CA LEU A 107 9.05 -0.81 3.87
C LEU A 107 10.56 -0.53 3.80
N THR A 108 11.09 -0.16 2.63
CA THR A 108 12.52 0.14 2.44
C THR A 108 12.92 1.31 3.33
N THR A 109 12.16 2.41 3.32
CA THR A 109 12.40 3.57 4.18
C THR A 109 12.30 3.19 5.67
N LEU A 110 11.32 2.36 6.04
CA LEU A 110 11.15 1.90 7.41
C LEU A 110 12.37 1.10 7.88
N VAL A 111 12.88 0.18 7.07
CA VAL A 111 14.01 -0.69 7.45
C VAL A 111 15.35 0.04 7.37
N LEU A 112 15.57 0.88 6.36
CA LEU A 112 16.87 1.50 6.09
C LEU A 112 17.07 2.87 6.74
N GLU A 113 15.99 3.59 7.06
CA GLU A 113 16.07 4.97 7.56
C GLU A 113 15.41 5.15 8.92
N VAL A 114 14.23 4.54 9.16
CA VAL A 114 13.51 4.70 10.43
C VAL A 114 14.03 3.76 11.51
N MET A 115 14.11 2.46 11.20
CA MET A 115 14.54 1.42 12.14
C MET A 115 15.93 1.66 12.74
N PRO A 116 16.95 2.12 11.99
CA PRO A 116 18.26 2.39 12.58
C PRO A 116 18.28 3.56 13.59
N HIS A 117 17.24 4.40 13.60
CA HIS A 117 17.09 5.46 14.61
C HIS A 117 16.64 4.91 15.97
N PHE A 118 15.80 3.87 15.97
CA PHE A 118 15.21 3.32 17.20
C PHE A 118 15.92 2.06 17.72
N VAL A 119 16.53 1.27 16.84
CA VAL A 119 17.23 0.04 17.22
C VAL A 119 18.63 0.33 17.74
N ARG A 120 18.96 -0.22 18.92
CA ARG A 120 20.30 -0.10 19.52
C ARG A 120 21.19 -1.29 19.13
N ARG A 121 22.47 -1.04 18.83
CA ARG A 121 23.48 -2.10 18.69
C ARG A 121 23.74 -2.76 20.04
N ARG A 122 23.80 -4.10 20.07
CA ARG A 122 24.21 -4.88 21.25
C ARG A 122 25.73 -5.10 21.36
N THR A 123 26.52 -4.63 20.40
CA THR A 123 27.97 -4.89 20.36
C THR A 123 28.78 -3.88 21.17
N ARG A 124 29.74 -4.40 21.95
CA ARG A 124 30.67 -3.71 22.85
C ARG A 124 31.68 -2.76 22.16
N GLU A 125 31.59 -2.54 20.86
CA GLU A 125 32.57 -1.77 20.10
C GLU A 125 31.88 -0.66 19.29
N GLY A 126 32.09 0.59 19.72
CA GLY A 126 31.75 1.81 18.98
C GLY A 126 30.28 2.23 19.07
N GLY A 127 29.97 3.21 19.92
CA GLY A 127 28.63 3.75 20.19
C GLY A 127 28.02 4.62 19.08
N GLY A 128 28.01 4.14 17.85
CA GLY A 128 27.30 4.76 16.72
C GLY A 128 25.89 4.17 16.54
N ARG A 129 24.99 4.95 15.92
CA ARG A 129 23.70 4.41 15.42
C ARG A 129 23.97 3.39 14.31
N PRO A 130 23.27 2.25 14.28
CA PRO A 130 23.42 1.29 13.20
C PRO A 130 23.07 1.94 11.85
N THR A 131 23.73 1.50 10.79
CA THR A 131 23.35 1.85 9.42
C THR A 131 22.25 0.92 8.92
N GLY A 132 21.57 1.28 7.82
CA GLY A 132 20.61 0.38 7.18
C GLY A 132 21.22 -0.98 6.79
N LYS A 133 22.51 -1.00 6.43
CA LYS A 133 23.26 -2.24 6.19
C LYS A 133 23.38 -3.09 7.45
N ASP A 134 23.76 -2.47 8.58
CA ASP A 134 23.87 -3.18 9.86
C ASP A 134 22.53 -3.78 10.29
N ILE A 135 21.43 -3.06 10.07
CA ILE A 135 20.08 -3.55 10.37
C ILE A 135 19.73 -4.77 9.54
N LEU A 136 20.00 -4.76 8.23
CA LEU A 136 19.70 -5.92 7.38
C LEU A 136 20.52 -7.16 7.76
N GLU A 137 21.81 -6.99 8.11
CA GLU A 137 22.64 -8.09 8.60
C GLU A 137 22.16 -8.60 9.97
N GLU A 138 21.72 -7.71 10.85
CA GLU A 138 21.15 -8.08 12.15
C GLU A 138 19.84 -8.86 11.98
N ILE A 139 18.97 -8.45 11.05
CA ILE A 139 17.74 -9.18 10.72
C ILE A 139 18.09 -10.54 10.16
N ARG A 140 19.03 -10.63 9.21
CA ARG A 140 19.49 -11.91 8.66
C ARG A 140 20.05 -12.85 9.73
N ARG A 141 20.71 -12.33 10.76
CA ARG A 141 21.24 -13.13 11.88
C ARG A 141 20.15 -13.61 12.83
N ARG A 142 19.13 -12.77 13.10
CA ARG A 142 18.07 -13.07 14.08
C ARG A 142 16.93 -13.90 13.50
N PHE A 143 16.67 -13.76 12.21
CA PHE A 143 15.60 -14.43 11.51
C PHE A 143 16.22 -15.46 10.57
N ASP A 144 15.79 -16.70 10.67
CA ASP A 144 16.20 -17.77 9.75
C ASP A 144 15.53 -17.51 8.40
N ILE A 145 16.25 -16.79 7.52
CA ILE A 145 15.76 -16.42 6.19
C ILE A 145 16.16 -17.53 5.22
N PRO A 146 15.20 -18.25 4.62
CA PRO A 146 15.51 -19.33 3.69
C PRO A 146 16.35 -18.84 2.51
N GLU A 147 17.36 -19.63 2.13
CA GLU A 147 18.21 -19.35 0.95
C GLU A 147 17.41 -19.33 -0.36
N SER A 148 16.17 -19.83 -0.35
CA SER A 148 15.25 -19.82 -1.50
C SER A 148 14.66 -18.44 -1.83
N PHE A 149 14.92 -17.40 -1.02
CA PHE A 149 14.45 -16.05 -1.33
C PHE A 149 15.31 -15.42 -2.44
N PRO A 150 14.67 -14.97 -3.54
CA PRO A 150 15.41 -14.49 -4.71
C PRO A 150 16.17 -13.18 -4.41
N GLY A 151 17.47 -13.16 -4.72
CA GLY A 151 18.27 -11.94 -4.89
C GLY A 151 18.11 -11.32 -6.30
N ASP A 152 19.08 -10.52 -6.77
CA ASP A 152 19.01 -9.83 -8.08
C ASP A 152 18.94 -10.78 -9.27
N THR A 153 19.61 -11.93 -9.18
CA THR A 153 19.56 -12.95 -10.22
C THR A 153 18.15 -13.50 -10.43
N GLY A 154 17.32 -13.53 -9.38
CA GLY A 154 15.90 -13.87 -9.49
C GLY A 154 15.07 -12.76 -10.10
N GLY A 155 15.37 -11.49 -9.77
CA GLY A 155 14.64 -10.32 -10.28
C GLY A 155 14.81 -10.10 -11.78
N GLN A 156 16.06 -10.14 -12.29
CA GLN A 156 16.32 -9.98 -13.73
C GLN A 156 15.69 -11.12 -14.54
N THR A 157 15.80 -12.37 -14.04
CA THR A 157 15.16 -13.53 -14.67
C THR A 157 13.64 -13.37 -14.78
N VAL A 158 13.00 -12.76 -13.76
CA VAL A 158 11.56 -12.47 -13.78
C VAL A 158 11.23 -11.36 -14.78
N VAL A 159 12.02 -10.29 -14.84
CA VAL A 159 11.84 -9.21 -15.84
C VAL A 159 11.98 -9.75 -17.27
N ASP A 160 12.97 -10.61 -17.51
CA ASP A 160 13.22 -11.22 -18.82
C ASP A 160 12.05 -12.13 -19.20
N ALA A 161 11.58 -12.97 -18.27
CA ALA A 161 10.42 -13.83 -18.47
C ALA A 161 9.13 -13.03 -18.74
N LEU A 162 8.86 -11.98 -17.96
CA LEU A 162 7.72 -11.09 -18.17
C LEU A 162 7.81 -10.37 -19.52
N THR A 163 9.01 -9.93 -19.91
CA THR A 163 9.25 -9.29 -21.21
C THR A 163 8.96 -10.25 -22.35
N GLN A 164 9.38 -11.51 -22.23
CA GLN A 164 9.09 -12.55 -23.22
C GLN A 164 7.58 -12.80 -23.36
N VAL A 165 6.87 -13.01 -22.24
CA VAL A 165 5.41 -13.23 -22.24
C VAL A 165 4.67 -12.02 -22.81
N ARG A 166 5.13 -10.80 -22.50
CA ARG A 166 4.58 -9.57 -23.07
C ARG A 166 4.73 -9.52 -24.59
N GLU A 167 5.92 -9.81 -25.13
CA GLU A 167 6.12 -9.78 -26.58
C GLU A 167 5.33 -10.89 -27.29
N GLU A 168 5.16 -12.05 -26.67
CA GLU A 168 4.26 -13.09 -27.18
C GLU A 168 2.80 -12.63 -27.19
N THR A 169 2.33 -12.03 -26.09
CA THR A 169 0.98 -11.47 -25.96
C THR A 169 0.74 -10.39 -27.03
N ARG A 170 1.72 -9.52 -27.26
CA ARG A 170 1.65 -8.51 -28.34
C ARG A 170 1.51 -9.15 -29.71
N ARG A 171 2.27 -10.20 -30.02
CA ARG A 171 2.14 -10.94 -31.29
C ARG A 171 0.75 -11.58 -31.43
N ARG A 172 0.20 -12.16 -30.35
CA ARG A 172 -1.16 -12.72 -30.34
C ARG A 172 -2.22 -11.63 -30.63
N ILE A 173 -2.09 -10.44 -30.05
CA ILE A 173 -2.98 -9.28 -30.33
C ILE A 173 -2.92 -8.87 -31.80
N GLU A 174 -1.74 -8.87 -32.42
CA GLU A 174 -1.57 -8.54 -33.84
C GLU A 174 -2.24 -9.58 -34.75
N VAL A 175 -2.10 -10.87 -34.43
CA VAL A 175 -2.75 -11.97 -35.16
C VAL A 175 -4.27 -11.95 -34.99
N LEU A 176 -4.75 -11.68 -33.79
CA LEU A 176 -6.18 -11.64 -33.44
C LEU A 176 -6.84 -10.30 -33.76
N ARG A 177 -6.11 -9.36 -34.38
CA ARG A 177 -6.59 -8.00 -34.60
C ARG A 177 -7.91 -8.02 -35.38
N PRO A 178 -8.98 -7.39 -34.85
CA PRO A 178 -10.25 -7.35 -35.55
C PRO A 178 -10.07 -6.66 -36.90
N PRO A 179 -10.64 -7.22 -37.99
CA PRO A 179 -10.63 -6.56 -39.28
C PRO A 179 -11.35 -5.22 -39.16
N ALA A 180 -10.70 -4.16 -39.65
CA ALA A 180 -11.31 -2.84 -39.67
C ALA A 180 -12.52 -2.85 -40.60
N ASP A 181 -13.62 -2.29 -40.12
CA ASP A 181 -14.83 -2.02 -40.90
C ASP A 181 -15.52 -3.29 -41.46
N GLU A 182 -15.20 -4.46 -40.89
CA GLU A 182 -15.84 -5.72 -41.22
C GLU A 182 -16.56 -6.35 -40.02
N PRO A 183 -17.65 -7.12 -40.25
CA PRO A 183 -18.32 -7.84 -39.18
C PRO A 183 -17.45 -9.00 -38.66
N ILE A 184 -17.10 -8.96 -37.37
CA ILE A 184 -16.37 -9.99 -36.63
C ILE A 184 -17.31 -10.71 -35.66
N ALA A 185 -17.08 -12.00 -35.38
CA ALA A 185 -17.85 -12.68 -34.34
C ALA A 185 -17.53 -12.09 -32.95
N ALA A 186 -18.55 -11.92 -32.12
CA ALA A 186 -18.39 -11.36 -30.77
C ALA A 186 -17.39 -12.16 -29.90
N ARG A 187 -17.29 -13.47 -30.11
CA ARG A 187 -16.31 -14.35 -29.45
C ARG A 187 -14.87 -14.10 -29.89
N GLU A 188 -14.65 -13.82 -31.17
CA GLU A 188 -13.32 -13.47 -31.68
C GLU A 188 -12.88 -12.11 -31.13
N LEU A 189 -13.81 -11.15 -31.07
CA LEU A 189 -13.57 -9.88 -30.39
C LEU A 189 -13.27 -10.07 -28.90
N LYS A 190 -13.97 -10.97 -28.20
CA LYS A 190 -13.70 -11.31 -26.80
C LYS A 190 -12.27 -11.78 -26.61
N GLY A 191 -11.81 -12.72 -27.45
CA GLY A 191 -10.43 -13.21 -27.42
C GLY A 191 -9.40 -12.09 -27.58
N TRP A 192 -9.62 -11.20 -28.53
CA TRP A 192 -8.75 -10.03 -28.72
C TRP A 192 -8.78 -9.07 -27.52
N LEU A 193 -9.97 -8.79 -26.95
CA LEU A 193 -10.12 -7.91 -25.79
C LEU A 193 -9.40 -8.49 -24.55
N LEU A 194 -9.51 -9.80 -24.30
CA LEU A 194 -8.85 -10.45 -23.18
C LEU A 194 -7.32 -10.37 -23.31
N GLU A 195 -6.77 -10.62 -24.50
CA GLU A 195 -5.33 -10.47 -24.73
C GLU A 195 -4.88 -9.00 -24.57
N ALA A 196 -5.69 -8.03 -24.99
CA ALA A 196 -5.41 -6.60 -24.77
C ALA A 196 -5.39 -6.21 -23.29
N VAL A 197 -6.34 -6.73 -22.50
CA VAL A 197 -6.36 -6.55 -21.03
C VAL A 197 -5.13 -7.18 -20.40
N ARG A 198 -4.78 -8.40 -20.81
CA ARG A 198 -3.59 -9.12 -20.35
C ARG A 198 -2.31 -8.34 -20.63
N LEU A 199 -2.18 -7.75 -21.83
CA LEU A 199 -1.04 -6.92 -22.18
C LEU A 199 -0.92 -5.70 -21.25
N GLY A 200 -2.04 -5.03 -20.95
CA GLY A 200 -2.07 -3.91 -20.00
C GLY A 200 -1.57 -4.32 -18.60
N PHE A 201 -2.04 -5.45 -18.09
CA PHE A 201 -1.56 -6.00 -16.82
C PHE A 201 -0.05 -6.31 -16.84
N LEU A 202 0.45 -6.90 -17.94
CA LEU A 202 1.88 -7.20 -18.09
C LEU A 202 2.73 -5.94 -18.19
N ASP A 203 2.25 -4.89 -18.88
CA ASP A 203 2.93 -3.59 -18.97
C ASP A 203 3.01 -2.90 -17.60
N ASP A 204 1.92 -2.94 -16.82
CA ASP A 204 1.89 -2.42 -15.44
C ASP A 204 2.86 -3.19 -14.53
N GLU A 205 2.83 -4.53 -14.60
CA GLU A 205 3.67 -5.41 -13.80
C GLU A 205 5.16 -5.27 -14.16
N LEU A 206 5.50 -5.13 -15.45
CA LEU A 206 6.86 -4.87 -15.90
C LEU A 206 7.36 -3.49 -15.47
N SER A 207 6.51 -2.47 -15.57
CA SER A 207 6.85 -1.12 -15.12
C SER A 207 7.09 -1.11 -13.61
N ARG A 208 6.24 -1.81 -12.86
CA ARG A 208 6.42 -2.06 -11.42
C ARG A 208 7.75 -2.74 -11.13
N MET A 209 8.04 -3.88 -11.78
CA MET A 209 9.28 -4.64 -11.54
C MET A 209 10.55 -3.86 -11.93
N LYS A 210 10.51 -3.07 -13.00
CA LYS A 210 11.63 -2.19 -13.40
C LYS A 210 11.87 -1.08 -12.39
N SER A 211 10.81 -0.44 -11.88
CA SER A 211 10.92 0.49 -10.75
C SER A 211 11.51 -0.22 -9.54
N VAL A 212 11.09 -1.47 -9.31
CA VAL A 212 11.60 -2.26 -8.18
C VAL A 212 13.10 -2.43 -8.23
N MET A 213 13.60 -2.87 -9.38
CA MET A 213 15.03 -3.06 -9.59
C MET A 213 15.81 -1.75 -9.59
N ALA A 214 15.26 -0.68 -10.17
CA ALA A 214 15.88 0.64 -10.20
C ALA A 214 16.06 1.23 -8.79
N ASP A 215 15.06 1.10 -7.92
CA ASP A 215 15.15 1.62 -6.56
C ASP A 215 16.08 0.78 -5.68
N MET A 216 16.12 -0.55 -5.85
CA MET A 216 17.15 -1.37 -5.20
C MET A 216 18.57 -0.98 -5.68
N GLY A 217 18.70 -0.50 -6.91
CA GLY A 217 19.94 0.09 -7.45
C GLY A 217 20.38 1.39 -6.77
N ARG A 218 19.52 2.08 -6.01
CA ARG A 218 19.88 3.31 -5.25
C ARG A 218 20.80 3.04 -4.06
N HIS A 219 20.97 1.78 -3.67
CA HIS A 219 21.85 1.37 -2.58
C HIS A 219 22.97 0.46 -3.11
N PRO A 220 24.09 1.02 -3.61
CA PRO A 220 25.17 0.25 -4.25
C PRO A 220 25.82 -0.80 -3.35
N TRP A 221 25.69 -0.63 -2.03
CA TRP A 221 26.20 -1.58 -1.03
C TRP A 221 25.28 -2.80 -0.81
N MET A 222 24.08 -2.80 -1.39
CA MET A 222 23.07 -3.84 -1.20
C MET A 222 23.35 -5.05 -2.08
N ASN A 223 23.82 -6.14 -1.46
CA ASN A 223 24.04 -7.43 -2.11
C ASN A 223 22.74 -8.28 -2.18
N ASP A 224 22.82 -9.43 -2.84
CA ASP A 224 21.68 -10.36 -2.98
C ASP A 224 21.09 -10.81 -1.65
N GLY A 225 21.91 -11.02 -0.63
CA GLY A 225 21.46 -11.39 0.72
C GLY A 225 20.61 -10.29 1.36
N HIS A 226 21.00 -9.03 1.21
CA HIS A 226 20.22 -7.88 1.68
C HIS A 226 18.87 -7.75 0.96
N ARG A 227 18.83 -8.04 -0.36
CA ARG A 227 17.59 -8.01 -1.15
C ARG A 227 16.66 -9.14 -0.76
N ALA A 228 17.21 -10.33 -0.50
CA ALA A 228 16.45 -11.47 0.02
C ALA A 228 15.79 -11.15 1.37
N VAL A 229 16.48 -10.42 2.26
CA VAL A 229 15.90 -9.94 3.53
C VAL A 229 14.69 -9.03 3.29
N LEU A 230 14.82 -8.04 2.40
CA LEU A 230 13.71 -7.14 2.09
C LEU A 230 12.52 -7.87 1.46
N ALA A 231 12.78 -8.82 0.56
CA ALA A 231 11.74 -9.68 -0.03
C ALA A 231 11.04 -10.55 1.03
N PHE A 232 11.81 -11.13 1.96
CA PHE A 232 11.27 -11.88 3.09
C PHE A 232 10.37 -11.01 3.97
N LEU A 233 10.80 -9.80 4.31
CA LEU A 233 10.01 -8.85 5.12
C LEU A 233 8.76 -8.39 4.39
N CYS A 234 8.85 -8.19 3.07
CA CYS A 234 7.70 -7.85 2.22
C CYS A 234 6.62 -8.94 2.32
N GLN A 235 7.01 -10.21 2.15
CA GLN A 235 6.09 -11.35 2.24
C GLN A 235 5.55 -11.54 3.66
N ARG A 236 6.41 -11.47 4.67
CA ARG A 236 6.02 -11.62 6.07
C ARG A 236 5.09 -10.50 6.53
N GLY A 237 5.27 -9.29 6.00
CA GLY A 237 4.46 -8.12 6.27
C GLY A 237 4.61 -7.55 7.69
N ALA A 238 5.47 -8.10 8.54
CA ALA A 238 5.66 -7.61 9.91
C ALA A 238 7.05 -7.96 10.45
N LEU A 239 7.57 -7.06 11.30
CA LEU A 239 8.85 -7.22 12.00
C LEU A 239 8.78 -6.52 13.35
N GLU A 240 9.41 -7.11 14.35
CA GLU A 240 9.68 -6.46 15.64
C GLU A 240 11.09 -6.82 16.09
N MET A 241 11.88 -5.81 16.49
CA MET A 241 13.25 -5.97 16.93
C MET A 241 13.66 -4.84 17.88
N ASP A 242 14.15 -5.23 19.06
CA ASP A 242 14.65 -4.31 20.10
C ASP A 242 13.69 -3.15 20.43
N GLY A 243 12.39 -3.44 20.49
CA GLY A 243 11.35 -2.48 20.85
C GLY A 243 10.85 -1.60 19.69
N PHE A 244 11.42 -1.72 18.49
CA PHE A 244 10.86 -1.14 17.27
C PHE A 244 10.12 -2.21 16.47
N GLY A 245 8.96 -1.89 15.91
CA GLY A 245 8.26 -2.81 15.03
C GLY A 245 7.35 -2.14 14.02
N PHE A 246 6.93 -2.92 13.03
CA PHE A 246 5.90 -2.55 12.09
C PHE A 246 5.09 -3.77 11.66
N TYR A 247 3.87 -3.54 11.20
CA TYR A 247 3.08 -4.55 10.50
C TYR A 247 2.22 -3.93 9.40
N ARG A 248 1.98 -4.70 8.34
CA ARG A 248 1.20 -4.29 7.17
C ARG A 248 -0.27 -4.13 7.55
N HIS A 249 -0.88 -3.06 7.07
CA HIS A 249 -2.29 -2.77 7.18
C HIS A 249 -2.94 -2.93 5.80
N GLY A 250 -3.82 -3.93 5.65
CA GLY A 250 -4.49 -4.21 4.38
C GLY A 250 -3.57 -4.82 3.31
N SER A 251 -4.00 -4.72 2.05
CA SER A 251 -3.30 -5.27 0.89
C SER A 251 -2.33 -4.29 0.21
N ALA A 252 -2.29 -3.04 0.69
CA ALA A 252 -1.47 -1.97 0.13
C ALA A 252 -0.06 -1.89 0.78
N ASP A 253 0.79 -1.03 0.24
CA ASP A 253 2.06 -0.61 0.87
C ASP A 253 1.74 0.36 2.03
N GLU A 254 1.07 -0.17 3.04
CA GLU A 254 0.62 0.57 4.21
C GLU A 254 1.00 -0.20 5.46
N PHE A 255 1.61 0.52 6.40
CA PHE A 255 2.14 -0.01 7.64
C PHE A 255 1.67 0.82 8.82
N ILE A 256 1.47 0.12 9.93
CA ILE A 256 1.50 0.68 11.27
C ILE A 256 2.91 0.46 11.80
N VAL A 257 3.55 1.54 12.23
CA VAL A 257 4.92 1.55 12.74
C VAL A 257 4.87 1.95 14.20
N TYR A 258 5.56 1.25 15.08
CA TYR A 258 5.48 1.46 16.51
C TYR A 258 6.81 1.26 17.23
N VAL A 259 6.89 1.89 18.41
CA VAL A 259 8.00 1.75 19.35
C VAL A 259 7.45 1.50 20.75
N HIS A 260 8.09 0.59 21.46
CA HIS A 260 7.87 0.32 22.88
C HIS A 260 8.46 1.44 23.73
N THR A 261 7.66 1.99 24.64
CA THR A 261 8.10 3.01 25.59
C THR A 261 8.99 2.44 26.69
N GLY A 262 8.84 1.15 26.99
CA GLY A 262 9.32 0.53 28.21
C GLY A 262 8.55 1.01 29.44
N ASP A 263 8.70 0.30 30.56
CA ASP A 263 8.13 0.76 31.82
C ASP A 263 8.74 2.11 32.24
N TYR A 264 7.90 3.06 32.61
CA TYR A 264 8.34 4.37 33.11
C TYR A 264 7.49 4.81 34.30
N ALA A 265 7.91 5.87 34.96
CA ALA A 265 7.15 6.45 36.05
C ALA A 265 6.92 7.95 35.84
N LEU A 266 5.79 8.43 36.35
CA LEU A 266 5.49 9.85 36.47
C LEU A 266 5.28 10.21 37.93
N GLN A 267 5.66 11.43 38.27
CA GLN A 267 5.44 12.00 39.59
C GLN A 267 4.30 13.02 39.55
N ASP A 268 3.39 12.97 40.51
CA ASP A 268 2.34 13.98 40.67
C ASP A 268 2.83 15.23 41.41
N PHE A 269 1.93 16.21 41.58
CA PHE A 269 2.17 17.44 42.33
C PHE A 269 2.60 17.22 43.78
N TYR A 270 2.14 16.15 44.42
CA TYR A 270 2.46 15.82 45.81
C TYR A 270 3.73 14.96 45.94
N GLY A 271 4.41 14.68 44.84
CA GLY A 271 5.61 13.88 44.82
C GLY A 271 5.37 12.36 44.84
N ARG A 272 4.12 11.91 44.72
CA ARG A 272 3.77 10.47 44.63
C ARG A 272 4.14 9.96 43.25
N VAL A 273 4.56 8.70 43.19
CA VAL A 273 5.08 8.09 41.96
C VAL A 273 4.09 7.05 41.45
N TYR A 274 3.82 7.10 40.15
CA TYR A 274 2.93 6.19 39.43
C TYR A 274 3.72 5.49 38.35
N ARG A 275 3.76 4.15 38.39
CA ARG A 275 4.43 3.34 37.39
C ARG A 275 3.46 3.02 36.27
N PHE A 276 3.85 3.42 35.08
CA PHE A 276 3.15 3.09 33.85
C PHE A 276 3.83 1.90 33.18
N PRO A 277 3.08 0.86 32.81
CA PRO A 277 3.64 -0.27 32.10
C PRO A 277 4.05 0.13 30.68
N ASP A 278 4.93 -0.67 30.08
CA ASP A 278 5.28 -0.56 28.67
C ASP A 278 4.04 -0.48 27.76
N CYS A 279 4.12 0.38 26.75
CA CYS A 279 3.08 0.54 25.74
C CYS A 279 3.68 0.83 24.37
N ARG A 280 2.91 0.53 23.32
CA ARG A 280 3.33 0.77 21.94
C ARG A 280 2.76 2.08 21.42
N VAL A 281 3.64 3.06 21.22
CA VAL A 281 3.32 4.31 20.53
C VAL A 281 3.53 4.09 19.04
N ALA A 282 2.52 4.40 18.24
CA ALA A 282 2.49 4.08 16.83
C ALA A 282 2.09 5.27 15.95
N VAL A 283 2.41 5.16 14.67
CA VAL A 283 1.99 6.05 13.60
C VAL A 283 1.56 5.22 12.38
N THR A 284 0.67 5.79 11.58
CA THR A 284 0.23 5.22 10.29
C THR A 284 1.02 5.81 9.14
N THR A 285 1.20 5.04 8.06
CA THR A 285 1.93 5.49 6.86
C THR A 285 1.02 5.94 5.70
N TRP A 286 -0.31 5.87 5.84
CA TRP A 286 -1.29 6.24 4.79
C TRP A 286 -1.99 7.59 5.03
N GLY A 287 -1.37 8.43 5.85
CA GLY A 287 -1.86 9.76 6.18
C GLY A 287 -0.82 10.49 7.01
N PRO A 288 -1.16 11.65 7.59
CA PRO A 288 -0.28 12.34 8.52
C PRO A 288 0.11 11.38 9.66
N PRO A 289 1.40 11.26 10.02
CA PRO A 289 1.90 10.32 11.03
C PRO A 289 1.56 10.82 12.43
N ARG A 290 0.26 10.86 12.74
CA ARG A 290 -0.26 11.26 14.03
C ARG A 290 0.01 10.13 15.03
N PRO A 291 0.66 10.41 16.17
CA PRO A 291 0.93 9.40 17.16
C PRO A 291 -0.34 8.93 17.85
N PHE A 292 -0.41 7.64 18.12
CA PHE A 292 -1.47 7.02 18.90
C PHE A 292 -0.93 5.82 19.69
N VAL A 293 -1.64 5.41 20.75
CA VAL A 293 -1.29 4.20 21.51
C VAL A 293 -2.05 3.01 20.94
N LEU A 294 -1.34 1.96 20.52
CA LEU A 294 -1.94 0.76 19.92
C LEU A 294 -2.78 -0.01 20.94
N ASP A 295 -2.21 -0.21 22.11
CA ASP A 295 -2.78 -1.02 23.17
C ASP A 295 -3.86 -0.30 23.95
N ARG A 296 -4.62 -1.09 24.72
CA ARG A 296 -5.47 -0.51 25.75
C ARG A 296 -4.54 0.05 26.83
N TYR A 297 -4.53 1.36 26.98
CA TYR A 297 -3.55 2.02 27.81
C TYR A 297 -4.16 3.18 28.59
N ARG A 298 -3.86 3.23 29.87
CA ARG A 298 -4.40 4.23 30.79
C ARG A 298 -3.32 5.24 31.10
N HIS A 299 -3.53 6.50 30.73
CA HIS A 299 -2.55 7.56 30.90
C HIS A 299 -3.22 8.91 31.13
N PRO A 300 -2.67 9.81 31.99
CA PRO A 300 -3.27 11.12 32.24
C PRO A 300 -3.45 11.92 30.95
N PHE A 301 -2.49 11.85 30.02
CA PHE A 301 -2.51 12.58 28.75
C PHE A 301 -3.43 12.00 27.66
N LEU A 302 -4.16 10.93 27.96
CA LEU A 302 -5.11 10.29 27.04
C LEU A 302 -6.55 10.54 27.51
N GLU A 303 -7.47 10.60 26.57
CA GLU A 303 -8.89 10.91 26.85
C GLU A 303 -9.66 9.71 27.44
N SER A 304 -9.15 8.48 27.28
CA SER A 304 -9.87 7.26 27.67
C SER A 304 -8.93 6.11 28.10
N ASP A 305 -9.51 4.95 28.41
CA ASP A 305 -8.80 3.68 28.59
C ASP A 305 -9.25 2.70 27.48
N GLY A 306 -8.82 2.99 26.25
CA GLY A 306 -9.20 2.29 25.01
C GLY A 306 -8.01 1.87 24.16
N ARG A 307 -8.25 1.12 23.08
CA ARG A 307 -7.23 0.79 22.07
C ARG A 307 -7.20 1.86 20.99
N GLY A 308 -6.04 2.06 20.35
CA GLY A 308 -5.91 2.98 19.21
C GLY A 308 -6.07 4.46 19.58
N GLN A 309 -5.71 4.84 20.80
CA GLN A 309 -6.02 6.16 21.33
C GLN A 309 -5.10 7.23 20.73
N PRO A 310 -5.64 8.29 20.10
CA PRO A 310 -4.82 9.35 19.56
C PRO A 310 -4.10 10.10 20.69
N ILE A 311 -2.86 10.49 20.44
CA ILE A 311 -2.12 11.39 21.33
C ILE A 311 -2.29 12.80 20.75
N CYS A 312 -3.01 13.65 21.48
CA CYS A 312 -3.25 15.04 21.09
C CYS A 312 -1.93 15.83 21.08
N PHE A 313 -1.40 16.09 19.88
CA PHE A 313 -0.14 16.77 19.64
C PHE A 313 -0.41 18.10 18.92
N GLN A 314 -0.07 19.23 19.54
CA GLN A 314 -0.31 20.57 18.98
C GLN A 314 0.61 20.90 17.80
N ASP A 315 1.73 20.19 17.67
CA ASP A 315 2.80 20.53 16.72
C ASP A 315 2.84 19.59 15.50
N SER A 316 1.67 19.29 14.92
CA SER A 316 1.65 18.71 13.57
C SER A 316 2.00 19.81 12.57
N GLY A 317 3.28 20.18 12.51
CA GLY A 317 3.86 20.97 11.44
C GLY A 317 3.35 20.47 10.09
N ARG A 318 3.18 21.40 9.14
CA ARG A 318 2.49 21.18 7.85
C ARG A 318 2.96 19.89 7.18
N TRP A 319 2.18 18.82 7.33
CA TRP A 319 2.32 17.63 6.52
C TRP A 319 2.16 18.06 5.06
N ASN A 320 3.20 17.87 4.25
CA ASN A 320 3.24 18.29 2.86
C ASN A 320 2.52 17.28 1.93
N GLY A 321 1.97 16.20 2.47
CA GLY A 321 1.34 15.13 1.69
C GLY A 321 2.25 13.91 1.48
N GLU A 322 3.57 14.04 1.74
CA GLU A 322 4.55 13.03 1.33
C GLU A 322 5.07 12.20 2.51
N PHE A 323 5.13 10.89 2.31
CA PHE A 323 5.74 9.96 3.26
C PHE A 323 7.26 10.16 3.32
N SER A 324 7.81 10.27 4.53
CA SER A 324 9.25 10.34 4.77
C SER A 324 9.64 9.71 6.10
N ALA A 325 10.89 9.25 6.21
CA ALA A 325 11.44 8.72 7.46
C ALA A 325 11.38 9.74 8.59
N GLY A 326 11.75 10.99 8.31
CA GLY A 326 11.74 12.08 9.31
C GLY A 326 10.36 12.32 9.91
N ALA A 327 9.30 12.23 9.11
CA ALA A 327 7.94 12.41 9.60
C ALA A 327 7.45 11.25 10.47
N VAL A 328 7.83 10.00 10.13
CA VAL A 328 7.56 8.82 10.97
C VAL A 328 8.30 8.91 12.31
N ILE A 329 9.60 9.22 12.26
CA ILE A 329 10.45 9.38 13.45
C ILE A 329 9.88 10.48 14.35
N GLY A 330 9.63 11.66 13.80
CA GLY A 330 9.10 12.80 14.54
C GLY A 330 7.71 12.53 15.13
N GLY A 331 6.84 11.82 14.42
CA GLY A 331 5.54 11.41 14.94
C GLY A 331 5.66 10.49 16.15
N ILE A 332 6.48 9.43 16.06
CA ILE A 332 6.70 8.48 17.16
C ILE A 332 7.36 9.18 18.36
N GLU A 333 8.46 9.93 18.14
CA GLU A 333 9.14 10.66 19.22
C GLU A 333 8.24 11.71 19.86
N GLY A 334 7.46 12.44 19.08
CA GLY A 334 6.47 13.39 19.57
C GLY A 334 5.42 12.72 20.46
N GLY A 335 4.93 11.54 20.05
CA GLY A 335 4.02 10.72 20.85
C GLY A 335 4.64 10.25 22.17
N ILE A 336 5.85 9.68 22.13
CA ILE A 336 6.57 9.21 23.32
C ILE A 336 6.85 10.39 24.28
N ASN A 337 7.32 11.52 23.75
CA ASN A 337 7.59 12.71 24.54
C ASN A 337 6.32 13.29 25.17
N ALA A 338 5.19 13.25 24.47
CA ALA A 338 3.91 13.66 25.04
C ALA A 338 3.48 12.76 26.21
N LEU A 339 3.71 11.44 26.13
CA LEU A 339 3.45 10.54 27.26
C LEU A 339 4.40 10.80 28.43
N PHE A 340 5.69 10.98 28.15
CA PHE A 340 6.72 11.16 29.18
C PHE A 340 6.70 12.52 29.88
N HIS A 341 6.38 13.57 29.13
CA HIS A 341 6.58 14.95 29.54
C HIS A 341 5.35 15.84 29.33
N GLY A 342 4.27 15.35 28.73
CA GLY A 342 3.04 16.12 28.56
C GLY A 342 2.42 16.50 29.90
N TYR A 343 2.51 15.63 30.91
CA TYR A 343 2.03 15.91 32.25
C TYR A 343 3.02 16.75 33.07
N ASP A 344 2.64 18.01 33.35
CA ASP A 344 3.39 18.93 34.21
C ASP A 344 3.08 18.67 35.69
N ARG A 345 4.03 18.04 36.40
CA ARG A 345 3.94 17.79 37.85
C ARG A 345 3.78 19.07 38.69
N ARG A 346 4.12 20.25 38.18
CA ARG A 346 3.98 21.52 38.92
C ARG A 346 2.56 22.07 38.87
N ARG A 347 1.71 21.56 37.98
CA ARG A 347 0.31 21.99 37.82
C ARG A 347 -0.63 20.96 38.43
N ARG A 348 -1.43 21.40 39.39
CA ARG A 348 -2.41 20.55 40.10
C ARG A 348 -3.68 20.32 39.28
N ASN A 349 -4.11 21.26 38.44
CA ASN A 349 -5.46 21.28 37.85
C ASN A 349 -5.42 21.15 36.31
N GLY A 350 -6.29 20.28 35.77
CA GLY A 350 -6.54 20.11 34.33
C GLY A 350 -7.30 18.81 34.05
N TYR A 351 -7.79 18.62 32.81
CA TYR A 351 -8.52 17.41 32.34
C TYR A 351 -7.72 16.09 32.42
N HIS A 352 -6.47 16.15 32.90
CA HIS A 352 -5.43 15.12 32.80
C HIS A 352 -4.62 15.02 34.11
N SER A 353 -5.31 14.97 35.25
CA SER A 353 -4.70 14.87 36.59
C SER A 353 -4.39 13.42 36.97
N LEU A 354 -3.24 13.19 37.62
CA LEU A 354 -2.93 11.93 38.31
C LEU A 354 -3.59 11.84 39.70
N ASP A 355 -4.03 12.97 40.23
CA ASP A 355 -4.76 13.07 41.50
C ASP A 355 -6.27 12.97 41.23
N PRO A 356 -7.04 12.16 41.99
CA PRO A 356 -8.50 12.09 41.91
C PRO A 356 -9.13 13.42 42.36
N LEU A 357 -9.26 14.35 41.43
CA LEU A 357 -9.99 15.60 41.67
C LEU A 357 -11.49 15.30 41.60
N THR A 358 -12.07 15.05 42.77
CA THR A 358 -13.52 14.96 43.07
C THR A 358 -14.33 13.80 42.45
N PRO A 359 -15.33 13.26 43.17
CA PRO A 359 -16.09 12.07 42.77
C PRO A 359 -17.09 12.28 41.61
N TYR A 360 -17.21 13.50 41.08
CA TYR A 360 -18.26 13.87 40.11
C TYR A 360 -17.78 13.90 38.64
N GLU A 361 -16.46 13.89 38.40
CA GLU A 361 -15.91 13.75 37.07
C GLU A 361 -15.62 12.26 36.80
N ARG A 362 -15.96 11.77 35.62
CA ARG A 362 -15.60 10.41 35.15
C ARG A 362 -14.10 10.35 34.83
N THR A 363 -13.26 10.79 35.76
CA THR A 363 -11.81 10.80 35.62
C THR A 363 -11.28 9.39 35.78
N ILE A 364 -10.39 9.04 34.86
CA ILE A 364 -9.59 7.83 34.90
C ILE A 364 -8.78 7.85 36.21
N ARG A 365 -8.89 6.79 37.00
CA ARG A 365 -8.20 6.61 38.28
C ARG A 365 -6.87 5.88 38.08
N PHE A 366 -5.85 6.26 38.86
CA PHE A 366 -4.47 5.77 38.72
C PHE A 366 -3.88 5.23 40.04
N GLU A 367 -4.66 5.14 41.12
CA GLU A 367 -4.20 4.73 42.45
C GLU A 367 -3.58 3.32 42.46
N ASP A 368 -4.06 2.45 41.58
CA ASP A 368 -3.54 1.11 41.36
C ASP A 368 -2.17 1.07 40.65
N LEU A 369 -1.75 2.17 40.02
CA LEU A 369 -0.40 2.33 39.45
C LEU A 369 0.59 2.94 40.45
N ARG A 370 0.13 3.37 41.63
CA ARG A 370 0.98 4.04 42.61
C ARG A 370 1.98 3.06 43.20
N ILE A 371 3.24 3.49 43.26
CA ILE A 371 4.33 2.75 43.89
C ILE A 371 5.07 3.64 44.90
N ASP A 372 5.76 3.00 45.84
CA ASP A 372 6.62 3.71 46.78
C ASP A 372 7.81 4.34 46.06
N ARG A 373 8.25 5.51 46.52
CA ARG A 373 9.41 6.21 45.95
C ARG A 373 10.69 5.38 46.02
N ASP A 374 10.75 4.49 47.01
CA ASP A 374 11.85 3.57 47.28
C ASP A 374 11.68 2.19 46.62
N HIS A 375 10.72 2.05 45.71
CA HIS A 375 10.46 0.78 45.01
C HIS A 375 11.76 0.26 44.34
N PRO A 376 12.06 -1.05 44.43
CA PRO A 376 13.30 -1.63 43.90
C PRO A 376 13.57 -1.30 42.42
N ASP A 377 12.52 -1.26 41.60
CA ASP A 377 12.63 -0.93 40.18
C ASP A 377 13.03 0.54 39.91
N ILE A 378 12.67 1.48 40.81
CA ILE A 378 13.14 2.87 40.74
C ILE A 378 14.60 2.95 41.20
N ARG A 379 14.93 2.33 42.34
CA ARG A 379 16.28 2.36 42.92
C ARG A 379 17.33 1.71 42.03
N SER A 380 16.97 0.64 41.33
CA SER A 380 17.84 -0.03 40.36
C SER A 380 17.99 0.72 39.04
N GLY A 381 17.21 1.79 38.81
CA GLY A 381 17.18 2.52 37.55
C GLY A 381 16.46 1.78 36.42
N ARG A 382 15.78 0.65 36.71
CA ARG A 382 15.00 -0.10 35.74
C ARG A 382 13.79 0.69 35.24
N VAL A 383 13.18 1.49 36.12
CA VAL A 383 12.07 2.40 35.82
C VAL A 383 12.52 3.83 36.12
N GLU A 384 12.54 4.67 35.09
CA GLU A 384 12.93 6.07 35.20
C GLU A 384 11.70 6.98 35.43
N ILE A 385 11.83 7.96 36.32
CA ILE A 385 10.81 9.01 36.49
C ILE A 385 11.03 10.08 35.43
N LYS A 386 10.14 10.16 34.43
CA LYS A 386 10.37 10.95 33.21
C LYS A 386 10.05 12.44 33.36
N ASN A 387 9.04 12.82 34.15
CA ASN A 387 8.58 14.21 34.25
C ASN A 387 9.29 15.04 35.33
N LEU A 388 10.55 14.72 35.62
CA LEU A 388 11.41 15.51 36.50
C LEU A 388 12.03 16.68 35.72
N PHE A 389 11.24 17.72 35.45
CA PHE A 389 11.78 18.98 34.92
C PHE A 389 12.82 19.53 35.90
N ARG A 390 14.08 19.60 35.46
CA ARG A 390 15.17 20.30 36.16
C ARG A 390 14.99 21.80 36.01
#